data_AF-A0A1Q8FUM2-F1
#
_entry.id   AF-A0A1Q8FUM2-F1
#
_cell.length_a   1.000
_cell.length_b   1.000
_cell.length_c   1.000
_cell.angle_alpha   90.00
_cell.angle_beta   90.00
_cell.angle_gamma   90.00
#
_symmetry.space_group_name_H-M   'P 1'
#
loop_
_entity.id
_entity.type
_entity.pdbx_description
1 polymer ?
#
loop_
_entity_poly.entity_id
_entity_poly.type
_entity_poly.pdbx_seq_one_letter_code
_entity_poly.pdbx_strand_id
1 'polypeptide(L)'
;MSAKRLPPLSLRLSADERARLERMADGKPLGGFIKACLFGDRRKAATNPIREEVARALALLGQSGIGPAIRSMARDAERGTLPLDPETQASIRAACADVAVIKSLLMKSLGIKER
;
A
#
# COMPACT_ATOMS: atom_id res chain seq x y z
N MET A 1 -49.14 -7.33 -9.79
CA MET A 1 -49.16 -5.86 -9.91
C MET A 1 -47.75 -5.40 -10.28
N SER A 2 -47.56 -4.79 -11.47
CA SER A 2 -46.23 -4.37 -11.93
C SER A 2 -45.69 -3.28 -11.01
N ALA A 3 -44.61 -3.56 -10.28
CA ALA A 3 -44.04 -2.63 -9.32
C ALA A 3 -43.55 -1.37 -10.07
N LYS A 4 -44.14 -0.21 -9.76
CA LYS A 4 -43.70 1.09 -10.27
C LYS A 4 -42.20 1.24 -9.98
N ARG A 5 -41.38 1.39 -11.03
CA ARG A 5 -39.94 1.69 -10.86
C ARG A 5 -39.84 3.00 -10.06
N LEU A 6 -39.10 2.94 -8.95
CA LEU A 6 -38.77 4.13 -8.18
C LEU A 6 -37.94 5.09 -9.05
N PRO A 7 -38.11 6.42 -8.89
CA PRO A 7 -37.34 7.39 -9.65
C PRO A 7 -35.83 7.25 -9.36
N PRO A 8 -34.96 7.58 -10.33
CA PRO A 8 -33.52 7.50 -10.13
C PRO A 8 -33.04 8.50 -9.07
N LEU A 9 -32.05 8.08 -8.28
CA LEU A 9 -31.36 8.98 -7.35
C LEU A 9 -30.57 10.02 -8.14
N SER A 10 -30.91 11.30 -7.93
CA SER A 10 -30.19 12.43 -8.53
C SER A 10 -29.25 13.04 -7.49
N LEU A 11 -27.95 12.99 -7.75
CA LEU A 11 -26.92 13.56 -6.87
C LEU A 11 -26.21 14.69 -7.63
N ARG A 12 -26.19 15.90 -7.06
CA ARG A 12 -25.38 17.00 -7.60
C ARG A 12 -23.93 16.78 -7.18
N LEU A 13 -23.04 16.81 -8.16
CA LEU A 13 -21.60 16.68 -7.96
C LEU A 13 -20.91 17.85 -8.64
N SER A 14 -19.89 18.41 -7.99
CA SER A 14 -18.90 19.27 -8.64
C SER A 14 -18.05 18.45 -9.63
N ALA A 15 -17.32 19.14 -10.51
CA ALA A 15 -16.43 18.49 -11.49
C ALA A 15 -15.37 17.62 -10.79
N ASP A 16 -14.80 18.09 -9.68
CA ASP A 16 -13.76 17.39 -8.93
C ASP A 16 -14.31 16.13 -8.23
N GLU A 17 -15.50 16.23 -7.65
CA GLU A 17 -16.17 15.10 -7.01
C GLU A 17 -16.54 14.02 -8.02
N ARG A 18 -16.99 14.42 -9.22
CA ARG A 18 -17.27 13.50 -10.31
C ARG A 18 -16.01 12.80 -10.81
N ALA A 19 -14.93 13.53 -11.07
CA ALA A 19 -13.66 12.96 -11.51
C ALA A 19 -13.06 12.00 -10.46
N ARG A 20 -13.25 12.30 -9.17
CA ARG A 20 -12.87 11.40 -8.08
C ARG A 20 -13.71 10.12 -8.08
N LEU A 21 -15.03 10.23 -8.23
CA LEU A 21 -15.93 9.09 -8.32
C LEU A 21 -15.63 8.19 -9.52
N GLU A 22 -15.33 8.77 -10.68
CA GLU A 22 -14.97 8.02 -11.89
C GLU A 22 -13.66 7.24 -11.72
N ARG A 23 -12.65 7.85 -11.09
CA ARG A 23 -11.41 7.14 -10.72
C ARG A 23 -11.64 6.02 -9.72
N MET A 24 -12.49 6.24 -8.71
CA MET A 24 -12.83 5.22 -7.71
C MET A 24 -13.66 4.07 -8.29
N ALA A 25 -14.49 4.36 -9.29
CA ALA A 25 -15.34 3.37 -9.94
C ALA A 25 -14.55 2.40 -10.84
N ASP A 26 -13.35 2.78 -11.28
CA ASP A 26 -12.40 1.92 -12.01
C ASP A 26 -13.07 1.20 -13.20
N GLY A 27 -13.70 1.98 -14.08
CA GLY A 27 -14.42 1.47 -15.26
C GLY A 27 -15.81 0.91 -15.01
N LYS A 28 -16.29 0.83 -13.76
CA LYS A 28 -17.67 0.40 -13.44
C LYS A 28 -18.67 1.55 -13.65
N PRO A 29 -19.94 1.25 -14.02
CA PRO A 29 -20.98 2.26 -14.09
C PRO A 29 -21.17 2.97 -12.73
N LEU A 30 -21.14 4.30 -12.72
CA LEU A 30 -21.21 5.11 -11.49
C LEU A 30 -22.40 4.75 -10.59
N GLY A 31 -23.59 4.54 -11.18
CA GLY A 31 -24.77 4.14 -10.40
C GLY A 31 -24.62 2.78 -9.72
N GLY A 32 -23.96 1.82 -10.38
CA GLY A 32 -23.65 0.51 -9.82
C GLY A 32 -22.58 0.60 -8.72
N PHE A 33 -21.54 1.41 -8.94
CA PHE A 33 -20.50 1.69 -7.96
C PHE A 33 -21.06 2.36 -6.70
N ILE A 34 -21.85 3.44 -6.86
CA ILE A 34 -22.49 4.15 -5.74
C ILE A 34 -23.40 3.20 -4.96
N LYS A 35 -24.21 2.38 -5.64
CA LYS A 35 -25.06 1.38 -4.99
C LYS A 35 -24.24 0.33 -4.22
N ALA A 36 -23.11 -0.11 -4.78
CA ALA A 36 -22.20 -1.03 -4.11
C ALA A 36 -21.48 -0.40 -2.90
N CYS A 37 -21.15 0.90 -2.95
CA CYS A 37 -20.61 1.60 -1.79
C CYS A 37 -21.64 1.78 -0.66
N LEU A 38 -22.90 2.09 -1.01
CA LEU A 38 -23.96 2.35 -0.04
C LEU A 38 -24.58 1.08 0.55
N PHE A 39 -24.75 0.04 -0.27
CA PHE A 39 -25.50 -1.16 0.08
C PHE A 39 -24.71 -2.46 -0.12
N GLY A 40 -23.49 -2.40 -0.64
CA GLY A 40 -22.62 -3.57 -0.77
C GLY A 40 -22.05 -4.00 0.58
N ASP A 41 -21.73 -5.28 0.69
CA ASP A 41 -21.01 -5.80 1.84
C ASP A 41 -19.63 -5.13 1.90
N ARG A 42 -19.39 -4.33 2.95
CA ARG A 42 -18.19 -3.48 3.12
C ARG A 42 -16.87 -4.25 2.97
N ARG A 43 -16.89 -5.57 3.04
CA ARG A 43 -15.75 -6.47 2.84
C ARG A 43 -15.24 -6.53 1.40
N LYS A 44 -16.06 -6.21 0.38
CA LYS A 44 -15.69 -6.33 -1.05
C LYS A 44 -15.44 -4.99 -1.77
N ALA A 45 -15.78 -3.86 -1.16
CA ALA A 45 -15.87 -2.57 -1.86
C ALA A 45 -14.56 -1.75 -1.90
N ALA A 46 -13.44 -2.25 -1.39
CA ALA A 46 -12.22 -1.45 -1.33
C ALA A 46 -10.93 -2.27 -1.44
N THR A 47 -10.78 -3.04 -2.53
CA THR A 47 -9.42 -3.33 -3.01
C THR A 47 -8.92 -2.05 -3.67
N ASN A 48 -8.37 -1.15 -2.87
CA ASN A 48 -7.61 -0.02 -3.40
C ASN A 48 -6.38 -0.63 -4.11
N PRO A 49 -6.17 -0.42 -5.42
CA PRO A 49 -5.07 -1.04 -6.16
C PRO A 49 -3.70 -0.75 -5.51
N ILE A 50 -3.54 0.45 -4.93
CA ILE A 50 -2.35 0.84 -4.15
C ILE A 50 -2.12 -0.12 -2.97
N ARG A 51 -3.19 -0.59 -2.32
CA ARG A 51 -3.09 -1.51 -1.17
C ARG A 51 -2.65 -2.91 -1.59
N GLU A 52 -3.00 -3.35 -2.79
CA GLU A 52 -2.58 -4.65 -3.32
C GLU A 52 -1.11 -4.64 -3.74
N GLU A 53 -0.65 -3.58 -4.41
CA GLU A 53 0.77 -3.41 -4.77
C GLU A 53 1.66 -3.32 -3.53
N VAL A 54 1.24 -2.55 -2.52
CA VAL A 54 1.95 -2.46 -1.24
C VAL A 54 1.97 -3.82 -0.51
N ALA A 55 0.86 -4.57 -0.54
CA ALA A 55 0.82 -5.91 0.04
C ALA A 55 1.77 -6.89 -0.68
N ARG A 56 1.84 -6.83 -2.01
CA ARG A 56 2.78 -7.62 -2.82
C ARG A 56 4.22 -7.24 -2.52
N ALA A 57 4.53 -5.95 -2.44
CA ALA A 57 5.86 -5.45 -2.08
C ALA A 57 6.28 -5.92 -0.67
N LEU A 58 5.39 -5.87 0.31
CA LEU A 58 5.63 -6.39 1.67
C LEU A 58 5.84 -7.91 1.68
N ALA A 59 5.09 -8.66 0.89
CA ALA A 59 5.26 -10.11 0.77
C ALA A 59 6.64 -10.46 0.20
N LEU A 60 7.06 -9.80 -0.88
CA LEU A 60 8.38 -9.96 -1.47
C LEU A 60 9.50 -9.56 -0.48
N LEU A 61 9.30 -8.47 0.27
CA LEU A 61 10.25 -8.05 1.30
C LEU A 61 10.38 -9.10 2.41
N GLY A 62 9.27 -9.72 2.84
CA GLY A 62 9.31 -10.84 3.79
C GLY A 62 10.04 -12.07 3.26
N GLN A 63 9.92 -12.34 1.95
CA GLN A 63 10.58 -13.46 1.28
C GLN A 63 12.06 -13.20 0.96
N SER A 64 12.51 -11.94 0.94
CA SER A 64 13.88 -11.53 0.58
C SER A 64 14.98 -12.12 1.47
N GLY A 65 14.63 -12.66 2.64
CA GLY A 65 15.62 -13.21 3.58
C GLY A 65 16.45 -12.14 4.29
N ILE A 66 16.02 -10.87 4.29
CA ILE A 66 16.77 -9.76 4.91
C ILE A 66 17.04 -9.98 6.41
N GLY A 67 16.09 -10.55 7.15
CA GLY A 67 16.26 -10.87 8.57
C GLY A 67 17.37 -11.88 8.83
N PRO A 68 17.33 -13.07 8.19
CA PRO A 68 18.44 -14.02 8.20
C PRO A 68 19.79 -13.41 7.79
N ALA A 69 19.83 -12.58 6.75
CA ALA A 69 21.06 -11.94 6.29
C ALA A 69 21.67 -10.99 7.35
N ILE A 70 20.85 -10.10 7.93
CA ILE A 70 21.29 -9.19 9.02
C ILE A 70 21.80 -9.99 10.23
N ARG A 71 21.11 -11.09 10.60
CA ARG A 71 21.59 -11.96 11.68
C ARG A 71 22.94 -12.60 11.37
N SER A 72 23.21 -12.94 10.12
CA SER A 72 24.51 -13.45 9.73
C SER A 72 25.58 -12.38 9.84
N MET A 73 25.32 -11.18 9.31
CA MET A 73 26.24 -10.04 9.42
C MET A 73 26.56 -9.69 10.87
N ALA A 74 25.57 -9.75 11.77
CA ALA A 74 25.78 -9.53 13.20
C ALA A 74 26.73 -10.57 13.81
N ARG A 75 26.54 -11.86 13.49
CA ARG A 75 27.44 -12.93 13.94
C ARG A 75 28.85 -12.76 13.37
N ASP A 76 28.96 -12.35 12.11
CA ASP A 76 30.25 -12.12 11.47
C ASP A 76 30.97 -10.92 12.11
N ALA A 77 30.22 -9.89 12.51
CA ALA A 77 30.76 -8.76 13.27
C ALA A 77 31.21 -9.17 14.68
N GLU A 78 30.39 -9.95 15.40
CA GLU A 78 30.73 -10.49 16.73
C GLU A 78 32.00 -11.36 16.71
N ARG A 79 32.20 -12.12 15.62
CA ARG A 79 33.39 -12.97 15.42
C ARG A 79 34.59 -12.21 14.86
N GLY A 80 34.44 -10.93 14.54
CA GLY A 80 35.49 -10.12 13.92
C GLY A 80 35.82 -10.54 12.48
N THR A 81 34.93 -11.29 11.81
CA THR A 81 35.10 -11.78 10.44
C THR A 81 34.39 -10.92 9.40
N LEU A 82 33.58 -9.95 9.83
CA LEU A 82 32.97 -8.97 8.93
C LEU A 82 34.02 -7.91 8.52
N PRO A 83 34.35 -7.77 7.23
CA PRO A 83 35.22 -6.68 6.78
C PRO A 83 34.53 -5.34 7.05
N LEU A 84 35.18 -4.49 7.85
CA LEU A 84 34.68 -3.16 8.22
C LEU A 84 35.63 -2.06 7.72
N ASP A 85 36.14 -2.24 6.50
CA ASP A 85 36.87 -1.19 5.81
C ASP A 85 35.94 0.02 5.52
N PRO A 86 36.50 1.21 5.24
CA PRO A 86 35.71 2.42 5.04
C PRO A 86 34.63 2.33 3.95
N GLU A 87 34.89 1.56 2.88
CA GLU A 87 33.96 1.38 1.76
C GLU A 87 32.79 0.49 2.18
N THR A 88 33.06 -0.63 2.86
CA THR A 88 32.02 -1.51 3.40
C THR A 88 31.14 -0.77 4.41
N GLN A 89 31.74 0.03 5.30
CA GLN A 89 30.99 0.84 6.25
C GLN A 89 30.12 1.91 5.56
N ALA A 90 30.61 2.55 4.50
CA ALA A 90 29.84 3.50 3.72
C ALA A 90 28.64 2.82 3.05
N SER A 91 28.84 1.62 2.50
CA SER A 91 27.80 0.81 1.87
C SER A 91 26.71 0.39 2.85
N ILE A 92 27.09 -0.04 4.07
CA ILE A 92 26.13 -0.37 5.13
C ILE A 92 25.31 0.88 5.53
N ARG A 93 25.96 2.04 5.71
CA ARG A 93 25.27 3.29 6.05
C ARG A 93 24.29 3.72 4.95
N ALA A 94 24.68 3.61 3.68
CA ALA A 94 23.82 3.90 2.55
C ALA A 94 22.60 2.96 2.52
N ALA A 95 22.82 1.65 2.67
CA ALA A 95 21.74 0.67 2.74
C ALA A 95 20.76 0.95 3.90
N CYS A 96 21.26 1.31 5.09
CA CYS A 96 20.41 1.70 6.21
C CYS A 96 19.56 2.94 5.90
N ALA A 97 20.11 3.93 5.19
CA ALA A 97 19.38 5.12 4.77
C ALA A 97 18.26 4.76 3.77
N ASP A 98 18.56 3.91 2.78
CA ASP A 98 17.57 3.44 1.80
C ASP A 98 16.42 2.69 2.48
N VAL A 99 16.73 1.80 3.43
CA VAL A 99 15.71 1.07 4.22
C VAL A 99 14.82 2.04 5.02
N ALA A 100 15.39 3.10 5.60
CA ALA A 100 14.62 4.11 6.31
C ALA A 100 13.66 4.88 5.39
N VAL A 101 14.11 5.21 4.17
CA VAL A 101 13.27 5.84 3.14
C VAL A 101 12.12 4.91 2.72
N ILE A 102 12.43 3.64 2.41
CA ILE A 102 11.44 2.62 2.04
C ILE A 102 10.39 2.46 3.14
N LYS A 103 10.82 2.36 4.40
CA LYS A 103 9.93 2.30 5.57
C LYS A 103 8.99 3.51 5.61
N SER A 104 9.51 4.73 5.49
CA SER A 104 8.70 5.95 5.54
C SER A 104 7.66 6.00 4.42
N LEU A 105 8.05 5.64 3.19
CA LEU A 105 7.13 5.57 2.04
C LEU A 105 6.03 4.54 2.24
N LEU A 106 6.37 3.35 2.75
CA LEU A 106 5.40 2.30 3.06
C LEU A 106 4.41 2.76 4.13
N MET A 107 4.90 3.32 5.24
CA MET A 107 4.04 3.82 6.33
C MET A 107 3.06 4.91 5.83
N LYS A 108 3.56 5.85 5.01
CA LYS A 108 2.72 6.86 4.34
C LYS A 108 1.67 6.24 3.43
N SER A 109 2.05 5.27 2.59
CA SER A 109 1.11 4.59 1.67
C SER A 109 0.03 3.79 2.41
N LEU A 110 0.34 3.29 3.60
CA LEU A 110 -0.58 2.56 4.46
C LEU A 110 -1.44 3.48 5.36
N GLY A 111 -1.15 4.78 5.39
CA GLY A 111 -1.83 5.75 6.25
C GLY A 111 -1.52 5.57 7.73
N ILE A 112 -0.41 4.90 8.08
CA ILE A 112 0.02 4.68 9.47
C ILE A 112 0.91 5.85 9.88
N LYS A 113 0.59 6.51 11.00
CA LYS A 113 1.47 7.52 11.59
C LYS A 113 2.66 6.81 12.25
N GLU A 114 3.86 7.20 11.83
CA GLU A 114 5.11 6.77 12.46
C GLU A 114 5.17 7.34 13.90
N ARG A 115 5.69 6.54 14.84
CA ARG A 115 5.74 6.87 16.27
C ARG A 115 7.17 7.11 16.70
#